data_AF-A0A550GR12-F1
#
_entry.id   AF-A0A550GR12-F1
#
_cell.length_a   1.000
_cell.length_b   1.000
_cell.length_c   1.000
_cell.angle_alpha   90.00
_cell.angle_beta   90.00
_cell.angle_gamma   90.00
#
_symmetry.space_group_name_H-M   'P 1'
#
loop_
_entity.id
_entity.type
_entity.pdbx_description
1 polymer ?
#
loop_
_entity_poly.entity_id
_entity_poly.type
_entity_poly.pdbx_seq_one_letter_code
_entity_poly.pdbx_strand_id
1 'polypeptide(L)'
;MCGIFGCILKKGSASPLIHASLKRLEYRGYDSVGIATLYNNQLQIKKGQGKIDEVHQRLNLDDLKGTIGIGHTRWATHGAPLEINSHPHIDCTNKIAVVHNGIIENFSELKSELENNGHNFISKTDTEIIAHLIEDNISKNPKKGLADAVLEAVKRLEGSYAIAVISTIEPDKIICARNESPLVLGYNEKGYYIASDIPAFLPITNKALVIKNGELINISASGYEIKKIVDSTLVSREPKIIDWTPEMALKKGYPHFMIKEINEQPLTLRNTLRLQDHYLDLISTFLDRAKDVFLVACGTSYHACLAASYMFSKLAFLPTYPVYASEFIEQHGKSVNIDSTILAVSQSGETADTLSSVTCAQQRAATILGLTNVIGSTLTRVSRVYVGQQSGPEIGVAATKTFTSELSVLAQLALRLSKKRGKVSQDEMDHLSEKLEAIPKNVETIISTQANKIKKIAKKYKKAKIFFFLGRGISAATAYEGRLKLMEIAYVPSMAFPAGESKHGPISLIESGIPVVFICPKDGSHKTLISNIMEMKARGASIISVIETGDEIIKKLSDDYIEVPAGIPEILSPIPFVVPLQLLAYYIALEKGLNPDTPRNLAKCVTVK
;
A
#
# COMPACT_ATOMS: atom_id res chain seq x y z
N MET A 1 -7.20 -2.76 -2.42
CA MET A 1 -7.96 -1.55 -1.99
C MET A 1 -9.38 -1.78 -2.42
N CYS A 2 -10.41 -1.79 -1.58
CA CYS A 2 -11.77 -2.07 -2.08
C CYS A 2 -12.40 -0.87 -2.82
N GLY A 3 -13.56 -1.05 -3.44
CA GLY A 3 -14.36 0.00 -4.07
C GLY A 3 -15.73 0.17 -3.41
N ILE A 4 -16.08 1.40 -3.03
CA ILE A 4 -17.43 1.77 -2.57
C ILE A 4 -18.09 2.65 -3.62
N PHE A 5 -19.38 2.41 -3.87
CA PHE A 5 -20.28 3.34 -4.55
C PHE A 5 -21.65 3.33 -3.89
N GLY A 6 -22.28 4.48 -3.74
CA GLY A 6 -23.68 4.60 -3.32
C GLY A 6 -24.34 5.81 -3.95
N CYS A 7 -25.67 5.80 -4.05
CA CYS A 7 -26.39 6.91 -4.64
C CYS A 7 -27.79 7.11 -4.06
N ILE A 8 -28.23 8.37 -4.05
CA ILE A 8 -29.60 8.79 -3.81
C ILE A 8 -30.09 9.47 -5.08
N LEU A 9 -31.03 8.84 -5.79
CA LEU A 9 -31.60 9.35 -7.03
C LEU A 9 -32.95 10.01 -6.80
N LYS A 10 -33.23 11.11 -7.50
CA LYS A 10 -34.58 11.70 -7.49
C LYS A 10 -35.61 10.85 -8.24
N LYS A 11 -35.17 10.14 -9.29
CA LYS A 11 -35.97 9.23 -10.13
C LYS A 11 -35.07 8.12 -10.68
N GLY A 12 -35.65 6.95 -10.98
CA GLY A 12 -34.95 5.82 -11.61
C GLY A 12 -34.64 4.68 -10.64
N SER A 13 -33.74 3.78 -11.04
CA SER A 13 -33.24 2.67 -10.21
C SER A 13 -31.77 2.88 -9.86
N ALA A 14 -31.43 2.71 -8.58
CA ALA A 14 -30.08 2.84 -8.08
C ALA A 14 -29.16 1.71 -8.55
N SER A 15 -29.65 0.48 -8.64
CA SER A 15 -28.79 -0.69 -8.81
C SER A 15 -28.03 -0.76 -10.15
N PRO A 16 -28.62 -0.43 -11.32
CA PRO A 16 -27.87 -0.37 -12.58
C PRO A 16 -26.74 0.66 -12.55
N LEU A 17 -26.98 1.79 -11.87
CA LEU A 17 -25.98 2.84 -11.71
C LEU A 17 -24.85 2.40 -10.78
N ILE A 18 -25.19 1.74 -9.67
CA ILE A 18 -24.22 1.16 -8.74
C ILE A 18 -23.37 0.12 -9.46
N HIS A 19 -23.97 -0.83 -10.18
CA HIS A 19 -23.25 -1.84 -10.95
C HIS A 19 -22.27 -1.21 -11.95
N ALA A 20 -22.73 -0.30 -12.81
CA ALA A 20 -21.85 0.35 -13.79
C ALA A 20 -20.71 1.14 -13.14
N SER A 21 -20.95 1.72 -11.96
CA SER A 21 -19.95 2.51 -11.23
C SER A 21 -18.94 1.62 -10.49
N LEU A 22 -19.39 0.49 -9.93
CA LEU A 22 -18.53 -0.53 -9.35
C LEU A 22 -17.64 -1.18 -10.40
N LYS A 23 -18.12 -1.38 -11.64
CA LYS A 23 -17.30 -1.86 -12.75
C LYS A 23 -16.11 -0.95 -13.03
N ARG A 24 -16.29 0.37 -12.92
CA ARG A 24 -15.21 1.35 -13.02
C ARG A 24 -14.25 1.32 -11.83
N LEU A 25 -14.63 0.70 -10.71
CA LEU A 25 -13.80 0.52 -9.52
C LEU A 25 -13.20 -0.90 -9.42
N GLU A 26 -13.42 -1.78 -10.39
CA GLU A 26 -12.93 -3.17 -10.36
C GLU A 26 -11.39 -3.26 -10.27
N TYR A 27 -10.67 -2.28 -10.80
CA TYR A 27 -9.21 -2.18 -10.66
C TYR A 27 -8.74 -2.10 -9.19
N ARG A 28 -9.64 -1.79 -8.26
CA ARG A 28 -9.38 -1.71 -6.82
C ARG A 28 -9.54 -3.10 -6.18
N GLY A 29 -10.63 -3.80 -6.49
CA GLY A 29 -10.96 -5.13 -5.96
C GLY A 29 -11.85 -5.93 -6.90
N TYR A 30 -11.59 -7.23 -6.99
CA TYR A 30 -12.29 -8.16 -7.91
C TYR A 30 -12.58 -9.54 -7.26
N ASP A 31 -12.37 -9.69 -5.96
CA ASP A 31 -12.56 -10.98 -5.27
C ASP A 31 -14.05 -11.31 -5.07
N SER A 32 -14.87 -10.28 -4.88
CA SER A 32 -16.32 -10.38 -4.75
C SER A 32 -17.00 -9.03 -4.97
N VAL A 33 -18.30 -9.04 -5.26
CA VAL A 33 -19.12 -7.83 -5.43
C VAL A 33 -20.47 -7.99 -4.73
N GLY A 34 -21.06 -6.88 -4.30
CA GLY A 34 -22.46 -6.86 -3.87
C GLY A 34 -23.10 -5.47 -3.90
N ILE A 35 -24.43 -5.47 -3.93
CA ILE A 35 -25.28 -4.28 -3.95
C ILE A 35 -26.42 -4.47 -2.94
N ALA A 36 -26.75 -3.41 -2.22
CA ALA A 36 -27.97 -3.29 -1.43
C ALA A 36 -28.77 -2.05 -1.85
N THR A 37 -30.09 -2.19 -1.98
CA THR A 37 -31.01 -1.08 -2.25
C THR A 37 -32.17 -1.06 -1.25
N LEU A 38 -32.82 0.10 -1.12
CA LEU A 38 -34.04 0.26 -0.33
C LEU A 38 -35.26 0.37 -1.24
N TYR A 39 -36.23 -0.52 -1.05
CA TYR A 39 -37.49 -0.51 -1.79
C TYR A 39 -38.65 -0.96 -0.89
N ASN A 40 -39.75 -0.20 -0.89
CA ASN A 40 -40.93 -0.47 -0.04
C ASN A 40 -40.59 -0.72 1.43
N ASN A 41 -39.68 0.09 1.99
CA ASN A 41 -39.17 -0.01 3.35
C ASN A 41 -38.50 -1.37 3.69
N GLN A 42 -38.00 -2.05 2.68
CA GLN A 42 -37.25 -3.30 2.80
C GLN A 42 -35.87 -3.16 2.18
N LEU A 43 -34.91 -3.88 2.75
CA LEU A 43 -33.56 -3.99 2.26
C LEU A 43 -33.48 -5.15 1.26
N GLN A 44 -33.05 -4.87 0.03
CA GLN A 44 -32.81 -5.88 -1.00
C GLN A 44 -31.32 -6.01 -1.26
N ILE A 45 -30.78 -7.24 -1.30
CA ILE A 45 -29.34 -7.48 -1.41
C ILE A 45 -29.05 -8.55 -2.45
N LYS A 46 -28.03 -8.32 -3.29
CA LYS A 46 -27.39 -9.33 -4.12
C LYS A 46 -25.88 -9.22 -3.96
N LYS A 47 -25.21 -10.32 -3.62
CA LYS A 47 -23.75 -10.38 -3.49
C LYS A 47 -23.24 -11.75 -3.88
N GLY A 48 -22.00 -11.81 -4.37
CA GLY A 48 -21.40 -13.04 -4.87
C GLY A 48 -19.87 -12.95 -4.94
N GLN A 49 -19.23 -14.11 -4.82
CA GLN A 49 -17.79 -14.27 -5.08
C GLN A 49 -17.48 -14.19 -6.58
N GLY A 50 -16.36 -13.57 -6.93
CA GLY A 50 -15.85 -13.48 -8.31
C GLY A 50 -15.87 -12.06 -8.86
N LYS A 51 -15.51 -11.95 -10.15
CA LYS A 51 -15.46 -10.68 -10.87
C LYS A 51 -16.86 -10.10 -11.07
N ILE A 52 -16.94 -8.80 -11.29
CA ILE A 52 -18.25 -8.11 -11.35
C ILE A 52 -19.14 -8.64 -12.46
N ASP A 53 -18.57 -8.91 -13.64
CA ASP A 53 -19.30 -9.41 -14.80
C ASP A 53 -19.81 -10.85 -14.58
N GLU A 54 -19.03 -11.70 -13.92
CA GLU A 54 -19.41 -13.08 -13.60
C GLU A 54 -20.55 -13.13 -12.57
N VAL A 55 -20.48 -12.28 -11.54
CA VAL A 55 -21.54 -12.18 -10.53
C VAL A 55 -22.79 -11.54 -11.12
N HIS A 56 -22.65 -10.52 -11.98
CA HIS A 56 -23.78 -9.93 -12.69
C HIS A 56 -24.48 -10.93 -13.61
N GLN A 57 -23.74 -11.76 -14.35
CA GLN A 57 -24.33 -12.79 -15.20
C GLN A 57 -25.15 -13.81 -14.39
N ARG A 58 -24.69 -14.19 -13.19
CA ARG A 58 -25.38 -15.17 -12.33
C ARG A 58 -26.56 -14.59 -11.58
N LEU A 59 -26.41 -13.40 -11.02
CA LEU A 59 -27.38 -12.83 -10.08
C LEU A 59 -28.25 -11.75 -10.70
N ASN A 60 -27.91 -11.20 -11.86
CA ASN A 60 -28.48 -9.99 -12.44
C ASN A 60 -28.53 -8.84 -11.42
N LEU A 61 -27.41 -8.14 -11.26
CA LEU A 61 -27.28 -7.05 -10.28
C LEU A 61 -28.17 -5.83 -10.56
N ASP A 62 -28.79 -5.72 -11.74
CA ASP A 62 -29.49 -4.52 -12.24
C ASP A 62 -30.99 -4.49 -11.92
N ASP A 63 -31.58 -5.59 -11.45
CA ASP A 63 -33.02 -5.72 -11.21
C ASP A 63 -33.46 -5.35 -9.78
N LEU A 64 -32.52 -4.97 -8.90
CA LEU A 64 -32.83 -4.49 -7.56
C LEU A 64 -33.56 -3.14 -7.68
N LYS A 65 -34.68 -3.01 -6.97
CA LYS A 65 -35.54 -1.83 -7.04
C LYS A 65 -35.10 -0.78 -6.03
N GLY A 66 -35.57 0.45 -6.22
CA GLY A 66 -35.32 1.55 -5.30
C GLY A 66 -34.43 2.65 -5.87
N THR A 67 -34.56 3.86 -5.34
CA THR A 67 -33.78 5.04 -5.74
C THR A 67 -32.54 5.26 -4.86
N ILE A 68 -32.41 4.49 -3.78
CA ILE A 68 -31.32 4.58 -2.81
C ILE A 68 -30.63 3.23 -2.73
N GLY A 69 -29.30 3.24 -2.75
CA GLY A 69 -28.52 2.03 -2.57
C GLY A 69 -27.03 2.28 -2.41
N ILE A 70 -26.35 1.23 -1.96
CA ILE A 70 -24.90 1.15 -1.81
C ILE A 70 -24.41 -0.15 -2.43
N GLY A 71 -23.15 -0.18 -2.83
CA GLY A 71 -22.52 -1.37 -3.34
C GLY A 71 -21.01 -1.33 -3.17
N HIS A 72 -20.40 -2.49 -3.38
CA HIS A 72 -19.01 -2.72 -3.04
C HIS A 72 -18.33 -3.71 -3.96
N THR A 73 -17.07 -3.43 -4.29
CA THR A 73 -16.11 -4.40 -4.85
C THR A 73 -15.02 -4.68 -3.83
N ARG A 74 -14.80 -5.95 -3.53
CA ARG A 74 -13.93 -6.37 -2.42
C ARG A 74 -12.56 -6.82 -2.91
N TRP A 75 -11.55 -6.44 -2.14
CA TRP A 75 -10.22 -7.03 -2.11
C TRP A 75 -10.03 -7.58 -0.71
N ALA A 76 -10.01 -8.90 -0.55
CA ALA A 76 -10.07 -9.54 0.75
C ALA A 76 -8.83 -9.22 1.60
N THR A 77 -9.04 -8.69 2.80
CA THR A 77 -8.03 -8.53 3.87
C THR A 77 -8.28 -9.56 4.97
N HIS A 78 -9.45 -9.52 5.61
CA HIS A 78 -9.91 -10.48 6.61
C HIS A 78 -10.95 -11.44 6.05
N GLY A 79 -10.78 -12.74 6.24
CA GLY A 79 -11.69 -13.75 5.73
C GLY A 79 -11.53 -14.01 4.23
N ALA A 80 -11.51 -15.30 3.88
CA ALA A 80 -11.39 -15.78 2.51
C ALA A 80 -12.44 -15.13 1.59
N PRO A 81 -12.17 -14.99 0.28
CA PRO A 81 -13.09 -14.40 -0.68
C PRO A 81 -14.29 -15.34 -0.92
N LEU A 82 -15.22 -15.39 0.03
CA LEU A 82 -16.44 -16.17 0.00
C LEU A 82 -17.65 -15.23 -0.07
N GLU A 83 -18.77 -15.72 -0.60
CA GLU A 83 -20.02 -14.94 -0.70
C GLU A 83 -20.46 -14.37 0.66
N ILE A 84 -20.33 -15.16 1.74
CA ILE A 84 -20.69 -14.72 3.09
C ILE A 84 -19.83 -13.56 3.61
N ASN A 85 -18.58 -13.46 3.13
CA ASN A 85 -17.65 -12.38 3.46
C ASN A 85 -17.75 -11.20 2.47
N SER A 86 -18.63 -11.30 1.47
CA SER A 86 -18.84 -10.22 0.50
C SER A 86 -19.69 -9.13 1.15
N HIS A 87 -19.36 -7.88 0.87
CA HIS A 87 -20.18 -6.74 1.28
C HIS A 87 -21.38 -6.59 0.31
N PRO A 88 -22.48 -5.95 0.71
CA PRO A 88 -22.74 -5.36 2.03
C PRO A 88 -22.92 -6.38 3.17
N HIS A 89 -22.53 -5.97 4.39
CA HIS A 89 -22.86 -6.66 5.64
C HIS A 89 -24.13 -6.08 6.24
N ILE A 90 -24.85 -6.91 7.01
CA ILE A 90 -26.16 -6.61 7.58
C ILE A 90 -26.17 -6.82 9.08
N ASP A 91 -27.11 -6.18 9.78
CA ASP A 91 -27.41 -6.40 11.19
C ASP A 91 -28.23 -7.68 11.42
N CYS A 92 -28.49 -8.05 12.68
CA CYS A 92 -29.27 -9.25 12.99
C CYS A 92 -30.75 -9.15 12.52
N THR A 93 -31.26 -7.93 12.30
CA THR A 93 -32.67 -7.70 11.96
C THR A 93 -32.93 -7.33 10.50
N ASN A 94 -31.91 -7.37 9.63
CA ASN A 94 -31.99 -6.99 8.21
C ASN A 94 -32.49 -5.55 7.98
N LYS A 95 -32.21 -4.63 8.90
CA LYS A 95 -32.59 -3.21 8.83
C LYS A 95 -31.45 -2.30 8.44
N ILE A 96 -30.21 -2.74 8.51
CA ILE A 96 -29.00 -1.94 8.26
C ILE A 96 -28.16 -2.69 7.23
N ALA A 97 -27.65 -1.98 6.22
CA ALA A 97 -26.58 -2.46 5.36
C ALA A 97 -25.38 -1.54 5.41
N VAL A 98 -24.19 -2.13 5.48
CA VAL A 98 -22.90 -1.44 5.53
C VAL A 98 -21.97 -1.94 4.44
N VAL A 99 -21.32 -1.01 3.75
CA VAL A 99 -20.12 -1.28 2.93
C VAL A 99 -18.93 -0.55 3.52
N HIS A 100 -17.76 -1.18 3.49
CA HIS A 100 -16.55 -0.69 4.15
C HIS A 100 -15.29 -0.88 3.29
N ASN A 101 -14.44 0.14 3.29
CA ASN A 101 -13.08 0.11 2.76
C ASN A 101 -12.10 0.44 3.89
N GLY A 102 -11.23 -0.50 4.24
CA GLY A 102 -10.25 -0.28 5.30
C GLY A 102 -10.02 -1.54 6.11
N ILE A 103 -9.47 -1.36 7.31
CA ILE A 103 -9.23 -2.41 8.29
C ILE A 103 -9.62 -1.86 9.66
N ILE A 104 -10.50 -2.57 10.36
CA ILE A 104 -10.81 -2.30 11.76
C ILE A 104 -9.89 -3.14 12.65
N GLU A 105 -9.02 -2.48 13.42
CA GLU A 105 -7.95 -3.14 14.19
C GLU A 105 -8.49 -3.79 15.46
N ASN A 106 -9.35 -3.09 16.19
CA ASN A 106 -9.97 -3.59 17.43
C ASN A 106 -11.21 -4.47 17.19
N PHE A 107 -11.36 -5.07 16.00
CA PHE A 107 -12.55 -5.85 15.63
C PHE A 107 -12.76 -7.06 16.55
N SER A 108 -11.69 -7.70 17.04
CA SER A 108 -11.79 -8.90 17.88
C SER A 108 -12.38 -8.59 19.26
N GLU A 109 -11.99 -7.46 19.84
CA GLU A 109 -12.50 -6.99 21.13
C GLU A 109 -13.98 -6.60 21.00
N LEU A 110 -14.30 -5.78 19.99
CA LEU A 110 -15.66 -5.33 19.71
C LEU A 110 -16.59 -6.50 19.37
N LYS A 111 -16.11 -7.50 18.63
CA LYS A 111 -16.87 -8.71 18.32
C LYS A 111 -17.22 -9.48 19.60
N SER A 112 -16.25 -9.68 20.49
CA SER A 112 -16.47 -10.40 21.74
C SER A 112 -17.50 -9.68 22.63
N GLU A 113 -17.45 -8.34 22.70
CA GLU A 113 -18.45 -7.55 23.42
C GLU A 113 -19.85 -7.70 22.80
N LEU A 114 -19.97 -7.62 21.48
CA LEU A 114 -21.26 -7.72 20.78
C LEU A 114 -21.87 -9.13 20.88
N GLU A 115 -21.04 -10.18 20.81
CA GLU A 115 -21.49 -11.56 21.05
C GLU A 115 -22.04 -11.73 22.48
N ASN A 116 -21.37 -11.12 23.48
CA ASN A 116 -21.87 -11.09 24.86
C ASN A 116 -23.18 -10.31 25.02
N ASN A 117 -23.42 -9.32 24.15
CA ASN A 117 -24.67 -8.56 24.09
C ASN A 117 -25.76 -9.26 23.23
N GLY A 118 -25.49 -10.47 22.72
CA GLY A 118 -26.46 -11.29 22.00
C GLY A 118 -26.49 -11.11 20.48
N HIS A 119 -25.51 -10.43 19.89
CA HIS A 119 -25.41 -10.31 18.43
C HIS A 119 -24.82 -11.58 17.81
N ASN A 120 -25.36 -11.99 16.66
CA ASN A 120 -24.94 -13.20 15.95
C ASN A 120 -24.14 -12.86 14.70
N PHE A 121 -22.84 -13.17 14.70
CA PHE A 121 -21.95 -12.97 13.55
C PHE A 121 -21.99 -14.18 12.60
N ILE A 122 -22.14 -13.92 11.31
CA ILE A 122 -22.16 -14.94 10.26
C ILE A 122 -20.90 -14.92 9.37
N SER A 123 -20.15 -13.83 9.36
CA SER A 123 -18.94 -13.68 8.54
C SER A 123 -17.66 -13.78 9.37
N LYS A 124 -16.52 -13.86 8.66
CA LYS A 124 -15.18 -13.78 9.25
C LYS A 124 -14.51 -12.44 8.95
N THR A 125 -15.30 -11.41 8.66
CA THR A 125 -14.80 -10.08 8.30
C THR A 125 -14.80 -9.16 9.52
N ASP A 126 -13.87 -8.22 9.51
CA ASP A 126 -13.83 -7.05 10.39
C ASP A 126 -14.92 -6.02 10.06
N THR A 127 -15.65 -6.18 8.96
CA THR A 127 -16.67 -5.20 8.52
C THR A 127 -18.02 -5.43 9.21
N GLU A 128 -18.38 -6.68 9.48
CA GLU A 128 -19.67 -7.05 10.07
C GLU A 128 -19.89 -6.41 11.45
N ILE A 129 -18.82 -6.22 12.23
CA ILE A 129 -18.90 -5.52 13.52
C ILE A 129 -19.49 -4.10 13.39
N ILE A 130 -19.31 -3.43 12.24
CA ILE A 130 -19.83 -2.07 12.03
C ILE A 130 -21.36 -2.10 11.96
N ALA A 131 -21.94 -3.09 11.28
CA ALA A 131 -23.39 -3.25 11.20
C ALA A 131 -24.00 -3.51 12.59
N HIS A 132 -23.37 -4.39 13.38
CA HIS A 132 -23.84 -4.71 14.73
C HIS A 132 -23.60 -3.59 15.76
N LEU A 133 -22.52 -2.81 15.65
CA LEU A 133 -22.35 -1.61 16.49
C LEU A 133 -23.44 -0.58 16.25
N ILE A 134 -23.83 -0.37 14.99
CA ILE A 134 -24.92 0.55 14.65
C ILE A 134 -26.25 -0.01 15.18
N GLU A 135 -26.49 -1.31 15.02
CA GLU A 135 -27.65 -2.02 15.59
C GLU A 135 -27.76 -1.83 17.11
N ASP A 136 -26.68 -2.08 17.84
CA ASP A 136 -26.60 -1.95 19.30
C ASP A 136 -26.82 -0.49 19.75
N ASN A 137 -26.25 0.49 19.04
CA ASN A 137 -26.44 1.90 19.36
C ASN A 137 -27.90 2.36 19.15
N ILE A 138 -28.56 1.86 18.11
CA ILE A 138 -29.98 2.12 17.84
C ILE A 138 -30.86 1.46 18.91
N SER A 139 -30.58 0.22 19.28
CA SER A 139 -31.36 -0.50 20.30
C SER A 139 -31.28 0.18 21.67
N LYS A 140 -30.09 0.67 22.06
CA LYS A 140 -29.84 1.39 23.32
C LYS A 140 -30.46 2.79 23.32
N ASN A 141 -30.53 3.46 22.17
CA ASN A 141 -31.07 4.83 22.08
C ASN A 141 -32.01 5.01 20.86
N PRO A 142 -33.23 4.44 20.88
CA PRO A 142 -34.14 4.48 19.72
C PRO A 142 -34.60 5.88 19.30
N LYS A 143 -34.43 6.88 20.18
CA LYS A 143 -34.76 8.29 19.91
C LYS A 143 -33.67 9.00 19.08
N LYS A 144 -32.48 8.43 18.99
CA LYS A 144 -31.37 8.97 18.18
C LYS A 144 -31.47 8.46 16.75
N GLY A 145 -31.16 9.31 15.78
CA GLY A 145 -31.24 8.96 14.35
C GLY A 145 -30.10 8.04 13.91
N LEU A 146 -30.16 7.57 12.65
CA LEU A 146 -29.12 6.71 12.06
C LEU A 146 -27.75 7.41 12.06
N ALA A 147 -27.73 8.72 11.79
CA ALA A 147 -26.49 9.50 11.78
C ALA A 147 -25.78 9.49 13.14
N ASP A 148 -26.54 9.57 14.24
CA ASP A 148 -26.00 9.52 15.60
C ASP A 148 -25.50 8.12 15.96
N ALA A 149 -26.25 7.08 15.58
CA ALA A 149 -25.84 5.70 15.82
C ALA A 149 -24.54 5.34 15.07
N VAL A 150 -24.41 5.82 13.82
CA VAL A 150 -23.17 5.68 13.05
C VAL A 150 -22.04 6.49 13.69
N LEU A 151 -22.31 7.72 14.16
CA LEU A 151 -21.30 8.54 14.84
C LEU A 151 -20.75 7.85 16.09
N GLU A 152 -21.63 7.29 16.93
CA GLU A 152 -21.22 6.56 18.14
C GLU A 152 -20.49 5.25 17.80
N ALA A 153 -20.86 4.57 16.71
CA ALA A 153 -20.14 3.39 16.24
C ALA A 153 -18.71 3.76 15.81
N VAL A 154 -18.54 4.79 14.96
CA VAL A 154 -17.21 5.14 14.41
C VAL A 154 -16.25 5.74 15.44
N LYS A 155 -16.75 6.31 16.54
CA LYS A 155 -15.92 6.74 17.68
C LYS A 155 -15.23 5.57 18.40
N ARG A 156 -15.77 4.37 18.26
CA ARG A 156 -15.23 3.15 18.88
C ARG A 156 -14.32 2.35 17.94
N LEU A 157 -14.27 2.70 16.65
CA LEU A 157 -13.47 1.99 15.67
C LEU A 157 -12.02 2.47 15.69
N GLU A 158 -11.09 1.53 15.78
CA GLU A 158 -9.66 1.76 15.60
C GLU A 158 -9.22 1.26 14.21
N GLY A 159 -8.24 1.93 13.61
CA GLY A 159 -7.74 1.62 12.27
C GLY A 159 -8.24 2.56 11.17
N SER A 160 -8.42 2.04 9.96
CA SER A 160 -8.84 2.84 8.79
C SER A 160 -10.18 2.37 8.27
N TYR A 161 -11.02 3.32 7.85
CA TYR A 161 -12.33 3.02 7.30
C TYR A 161 -12.84 4.12 6.37
N ALA A 162 -13.51 3.73 5.32
CA ALA A 162 -14.52 4.55 4.65
C ALA A 162 -15.76 3.68 4.61
N ILE A 163 -16.86 4.16 5.18
CA ILE A 163 -18.11 3.40 5.28
C ILE A 163 -19.23 4.13 4.56
N ALA A 164 -20.19 3.38 4.03
CA ALA A 164 -21.49 3.89 3.64
C ALA A 164 -22.58 2.97 4.19
N VAL A 165 -23.61 3.57 4.78
CA VAL A 165 -24.67 2.91 5.55
C VAL A 165 -26.03 3.34 5.02
N ILE A 166 -26.90 2.36 4.80
CA ILE A 166 -28.33 2.57 4.53
C ILE A 166 -29.16 1.78 5.53
N SER A 167 -30.36 2.26 5.84
CA SER A 167 -31.25 1.57 6.77
C SER A 167 -32.73 1.74 6.42
N THR A 168 -33.55 0.76 6.77
CA THR A 168 -35.02 0.87 6.72
C THR A 168 -35.59 1.77 7.83
N ILE A 169 -34.76 2.20 8.79
CA ILE A 169 -35.19 3.11 9.88
C ILE A 169 -35.30 4.55 9.36
N GLU A 170 -34.30 4.99 8.59
CA GLU A 170 -34.29 6.28 7.90
C GLU A 170 -34.03 6.03 6.40
N PRO A 171 -35.06 5.58 5.64
CA PRO A 171 -34.90 5.04 4.30
C PRO A 171 -34.56 6.10 3.24
N ASP A 172 -34.56 7.38 3.60
CA ASP A 172 -34.28 8.53 2.74
C ASP A 172 -32.81 9.01 2.82
N LYS A 173 -31.96 8.31 3.58
CA LYS A 173 -30.58 8.74 3.89
C LYS A 173 -29.51 7.71 3.53
N ILE A 174 -28.33 8.23 3.20
CA ILE A 174 -27.07 7.47 3.23
C ILE A 174 -26.14 8.18 4.22
N ILE A 175 -25.67 7.45 5.23
CA ILE A 175 -24.67 7.97 6.19
C ILE A 175 -23.31 7.38 5.84
N CYS A 176 -22.29 8.24 5.73
CA CYS A 176 -20.93 7.80 5.46
C CYS A 176 -19.94 8.42 6.44
N ALA A 177 -18.85 7.71 6.72
CA ALA A 177 -17.77 8.23 7.55
C ALA A 177 -16.41 7.86 6.96
N ARG A 178 -15.41 8.70 7.21
CA ARG A 178 -14.05 8.54 6.69
C ARG A 178 -12.99 8.68 7.78
N ASN A 179 -12.17 7.65 7.92
CA ASN A 179 -10.84 7.66 8.52
C ASN A 179 -9.83 6.97 7.57
N GLU A 180 -8.90 7.75 7.02
CA GLU A 180 -7.80 7.43 6.13
C GLU A 180 -8.20 6.93 4.72
N SER A 181 -9.12 5.97 4.64
CA SER A 181 -9.64 5.44 3.38
C SER A 181 -10.36 6.52 2.55
N PRO A 182 -10.08 6.66 1.24
CA PRO A 182 -10.69 7.71 0.43
C PRO A 182 -12.22 7.62 0.31
N LEU A 183 -12.87 8.79 0.36
CA LEU A 183 -14.30 8.94 0.11
C LEU A 183 -14.57 10.33 -0.50
N VAL A 184 -15.41 10.38 -1.53
CA VAL A 184 -15.72 11.58 -2.31
C VAL A 184 -17.21 11.59 -2.67
N LEU A 185 -17.86 12.74 -2.46
CA LEU A 185 -19.24 12.99 -2.87
C LEU A 185 -19.25 13.64 -4.26
N GLY A 186 -19.92 13.02 -5.22
CA GLY A 186 -20.37 13.64 -6.46
C GLY A 186 -21.85 14.03 -6.36
N TYR A 187 -22.28 15.09 -7.05
CA TYR A 187 -23.71 15.41 -7.13
C TYR A 187 -24.07 16.19 -8.40
N ASN A 188 -25.33 16.10 -8.80
CA ASN A 188 -25.93 16.88 -9.88
C ASN A 188 -27.44 17.03 -9.61
N GLU A 189 -28.18 17.55 -10.58
CA GLU A 189 -29.63 17.74 -10.44
C GLU A 189 -30.41 16.43 -10.27
N LYS A 190 -29.86 15.30 -10.73
CA LYS A 190 -30.49 13.98 -10.70
C LYS A 190 -30.30 13.25 -9.37
N GLY A 191 -29.28 13.58 -8.59
CA GLY A 191 -29.00 12.92 -7.32
C GLY A 191 -27.62 13.18 -6.74
N TYR A 192 -27.34 12.47 -5.65
CA TYR A 192 -26.07 12.45 -4.93
C TYR A 192 -25.42 11.07 -5.08
N TYR A 193 -24.09 11.05 -5.19
CA TYR A 193 -23.29 9.85 -5.43
C TYR A 193 -22.11 9.86 -4.47
N ILE A 194 -21.97 8.86 -3.62
CA ILE A 194 -20.79 8.69 -2.76
C ILE A 194 -19.91 7.60 -3.36
N ALA A 195 -18.60 7.83 -3.44
CA ALA A 195 -17.69 6.84 -3.96
C ALA A 195 -16.32 6.88 -3.28
N SER A 196 -15.65 5.73 -3.28
CA SER A 196 -14.24 5.63 -2.86
C SER A 196 -13.25 6.23 -3.87
N ASP A 197 -13.72 6.56 -5.09
CA ASP A 197 -12.95 7.28 -6.08
C ASP A 197 -13.84 8.03 -7.07
N ILE A 198 -13.34 9.15 -7.58
CA ILE A 198 -14.00 10.03 -8.54
C ILE A 198 -14.41 9.33 -9.86
N PRO A 199 -13.59 8.45 -10.50
CA PRO A 199 -13.96 7.77 -11.74
C PRO A 199 -15.31 7.05 -11.69
N ALA A 200 -15.76 6.63 -10.51
CA ALA A 200 -17.02 5.91 -10.36
C ALA A 200 -18.22 6.73 -10.85
N PHE A 201 -18.23 8.04 -10.56
CA PHE A 201 -19.32 8.95 -10.92
C PHE A 201 -18.99 9.98 -12.01
N LEU A 202 -17.77 10.03 -12.56
CA LEU A 202 -17.40 11.01 -13.59
C LEU A 202 -18.34 11.05 -14.80
N PRO A 203 -18.84 9.93 -15.34
CA PRO A 203 -19.82 9.96 -16.44
C PRO A 203 -21.17 10.58 -16.07
N ILE A 204 -21.43 10.76 -14.76
CA ILE A 204 -22.69 11.24 -14.20
C ILE A 204 -22.56 12.70 -13.77
N THR A 205 -21.44 13.08 -13.17
CA THR A 205 -21.15 14.44 -12.71
C THR A 205 -19.66 14.69 -12.59
N ASN A 206 -19.26 15.94 -12.85
CA ASN A 206 -17.92 16.45 -12.62
C ASN A 206 -17.82 17.32 -11.35
N LYS A 207 -18.92 17.55 -10.63
CA LYS A 207 -18.88 18.26 -9.33
C LYS A 207 -18.54 17.26 -8.23
N ALA A 208 -17.39 17.44 -7.59
CA ALA A 208 -16.91 16.55 -6.53
C ALA A 208 -16.52 17.32 -5.27
N LEU A 209 -16.86 16.74 -4.12
CA LEU A 209 -16.48 17.21 -2.79
C LEU A 209 -15.75 16.08 -2.07
N VAL A 210 -14.46 16.28 -1.80
CA VAL A 210 -13.64 15.30 -1.07
C VAL A 210 -13.98 15.38 0.41
N ILE A 211 -14.36 14.25 1.00
CA ILE A 211 -14.56 14.09 2.44
C ILE A 211 -13.18 13.97 3.07
N LYS A 212 -12.85 14.70 4.14
CA LYS A 212 -11.54 14.62 4.81
C LYS A 212 -11.52 13.56 5.89
N ASN A 213 -10.33 13.32 6.43
CA ASN A 213 -10.14 12.44 7.57
C ASN A 213 -10.93 12.93 8.80
N GLY A 214 -11.57 12.01 9.52
CA GLY A 214 -12.35 12.32 10.71
C GLY A 214 -13.67 13.04 10.42
N GLU A 215 -14.20 12.94 9.19
CA GLU A 215 -15.48 13.55 8.80
C GLU A 215 -16.57 12.46 8.60
N LEU A 216 -17.79 12.78 9.03
CA LEU A 216 -19.02 12.05 8.78
C LEU A 216 -19.91 12.91 7.88
N ILE A 217 -20.58 12.29 6.91
CA ILE A 217 -21.52 12.95 6.00
C ILE A 217 -22.88 12.25 6.02
N ASN A 218 -23.93 13.05 6.20
CA ASN A 218 -25.33 12.65 6.06
C ASN A 218 -25.83 13.16 4.71
N ILE A 219 -26.35 12.27 3.85
CA ILE A 219 -26.80 12.59 2.49
C ILE A 219 -28.29 12.25 2.40
N SER A 220 -29.10 13.16 1.86
CA SER A 220 -30.51 12.95 1.54
C SER A 220 -30.85 13.51 0.16
N ALA A 221 -32.11 13.38 -0.28
CA ALA A 221 -32.57 14.00 -1.52
C ALA A 221 -32.59 15.54 -1.46
N SER A 222 -32.63 16.14 -0.27
CA SER A 222 -32.65 17.59 -0.06
C SER A 222 -31.27 18.23 0.05
N GLY A 223 -30.23 17.45 0.32
CA GLY A 223 -28.89 18.00 0.52
C GLY A 223 -27.93 17.03 1.19
N TYR A 224 -26.83 17.58 1.69
CA TYR A 224 -25.89 16.87 2.53
C TYR A 224 -25.43 17.76 3.69
N GLU A 225 -25.03 17.12 4.79
CA GLU A 225 -24.45 17.76 5.97
C GLU A 225 -23.17 17.04 6.35
N ILE A 226 -22.08 17.79 6.59
CA ILE A 226 -20.78 17.24 7.01
C ILE A 226 -20.52 17.67 8.44
N LYS A 227 -20.14 16.70 9.29
CA LYS A 227 -19.75 16.87 10.68
C LYS A 227 -18.37 16.29 10.94
N LYS A 228 -17.58 16.91 11.82
CA LYS A 228 -16.38 16.26 12.36
C LYS A 228 -16.78 15.19 13.37
N ILE A 229 -16.13 14.03 13.33
CA ILE A 229 -16.40 12.91 14.24
C ILE A 229 -16.01 13.24 15.68
N VAL A 230 -14.96 14.04 15.86
CA VAL A 230 -14.39 14.36 17.20
C VAL A 230 -15.32 15.19 18.08
N ASP A 231 -16.01 16.18 17.50
CA ASP A 231 -16.75 17.21 18.24
C ASP A 231 -18.13 17.54 17.64
N SER A 232 -18.55 16.82 16.59
CA SER A 232 -19.80 17.06 15.85
C SER A 232 -19.92 18.45 15.21
N THR A 233 -18.82 19.20 15.06
CA THR A 233 -18.85 20.53 14.43
C THR A 233 -19.20 20.45 12.94
N LEU A 234 -20.08 21.34 12.49
CA LEU A 234 -20.48 21.42 11.09
C LEU A 234 -19.35 21.95 10.22
N VAL A 235 -19.18 21.33 9.05
CA VAL A 235 -18.16 21.71 8.07
C VAL A 235 -18.84 22.13 6.77
N SER A 236 -18.64 23.39 6.37
CA SER A 236 -19.02 23.87 5.04
C SER A 236 -17.81 23.80 4.09
N ARG A 237 -18.04 23.31 2.88
CA ARG A 237 -17.01 23.21 1.84
C ARG A 237 -17.65 23.30 0.47
N GLU A 238 -17.06 24.12 -0.39
CA GLU A 238 -17.47 24.20 -1.77
C GLU A 238 -16.92 23.01 -2.59
N PRO A 239 -17.75 22.43 -3.47
CA PRO A 239 -17.33 21.38 -4.38
C PRO A 239 -16.47 21.93 -5.51
N LYS A 240 -15.57 21.08 -5.99
CA LYS A 240 -14.67 21.40 -7.10
C LYS A 240 -15.22 20.78 -8.38
N ILE A 241 -15.05 21.49 -9.50
CA ILE A 241 -15.27 20.93 -10.83
C ILE A 241 -14.03 20.12 -11.20
N ILE A 242 -14.25 18.86 -11.55
CA ILE A 242 -13.21 17.92 -11.95
C ILE A 242 -13.18 17.82 -13.46
N ASP A 243 -12.16 18.41 -14.08
CA ASP A 243 -11.92 18.31 -15.52
C ASP A 243 -10.99 17.13 -15.83
N TRP A 244 -11.44 15.91 -15.52
CA TRP A 244 -10.65 14.69 -15.70
C TRP A 244 -11.19 13.85 -16.84
N THR A 245 -10.31 13.39 -17.72
CA THR A 245 -10.59 12.26 -18.61
C THR A 245 -10.64 10.95 -17.81
N PRO A 246 -11.23 9.87 -18.34
CA PRO A 246 -11.22 8.54 -17.69
C PRO A 246 -9.81 8.06 -17.32
N GLU A 247 -8.81 8.37 -18.14
CA GLU A 247 -7.40 8.05 -17.87
C GLU A 247 -6.83 8.87 -16.70
N MET A 248 -7.12 10.18 -16.65
CA MET A 248 -6.73 11.05 -15.53
C MET A 248 -7.37 10.62 -14.21
N ALA A 249 -8.57 10.03 -14.28
CA ALA A 249 -9.30 9.52 -13.13
C ALA A 249 -8.58 8.34 -12.47
N LEU A 250 -8.05 7.39 -13.25
CA LEU A 250 -7.22 6.29 -12.72
C LEU A 250 -5.92 6.82 -12.06
N LYS A 251 -5.38 7.92 -12.60
CA LYS A 251 -4.22 8.61 -12.04
C LYS A 251 -4.56 9.54 -10.86
N LYS A 252 -5.83 9.63 -10.42
CA LYS A 252 -6.28 10.49 -9.31
C LYS A 252 -5.81 11.95 -9.40
N GLY A 253 -5.77 12.49 -10.62
CA GLY A 253 -5.30 13.86 -10.89
C GLY A 253 -3.78 14.04 -10.90
N TYR A 254 -3.00 12.97 -10.73
CA TYR A 254 -1.56 12.99 -11.01
C TYR A 254 -1.29 12.84 -12.52
N PRO A 255 -0.16 13.36 -13.04
CA PRO A 255 0.17 13.23 -14.46
C PRO A 255 0.56 11.80 -14.87
N HIS A 256 1.12 11.01 -13.95
CA HIS A 256 1.60 9.64 -14.17
C HIS A 256 1.23 8.73 -12.99
N PHE A 257 1.06 7.43 -13.25
CA PHE A 257 0.88 6.41 -12.22
C PHE A 257 2.08 6.35 -11.27
N MET A 258 3.31 6.42 -11.79
CA MET A 258 4.50 6.35 -10.95
C MET A 258 4.52 7.44 -9.87
N ILE A 259 4.24 8.71 -10.21
CA ILE A 259 4.22 9.78 -9.19
C ILE A 259 3.02 9.65 -8.25
N LYS A 260 1.86 9.20 -8.75
CA LYS A 260 0.72 8.84 -7.90
C LYS A 260 1.13 7.79 -6.87
N GLU A 261 1.79 6.73 -7.31
CA GLU A 261 2.19 5.60 -6.49
C GLU A 261 3.27 5.98 -5.48
N ILE A 262 4.23 6.83 -5.87
CA ILE A 262 5.17 7.45 -4.92
C ILE A 262 4.43 8.21 -3.83
N ASN A 263 3.40 9.00 -4.19
CA ASN A 263 2.58 9.76 -3.25
C ASN A 263 1.62 8.89 -2.41
N GLU A 264 1.30 7.68 -2.85
CA GLU A 264 0.49 6.71 -2.10
C GLU A 264 1.29 5.97 -1.01
N GLN A 265 2.63 6.03 -1.04
CA GLN A 265 3.52 5.31 -0.11
C GLN A 265 3.20 5.50 1.38
N PRO A 266 2.91 6.72 1.89
CA PRO A 266 2.52 6.88 3.29
C PRO A 266 1.30 6.05 3.67
N LEU A 267 0.28 6.02 2.80
CA LEU A 267 -0.93 5.24 3.07
C LEU A 267 -0.66 3.74 2.96
N THR A 268 0.10 3.29 1.97
CA THR A 268 0.40 1.86 1.82
C THR A 268 1.28 1.35 2.95
N LEU A 269 2.22 2.15 3.44
CA LEU A 269 3.03 1.81 4.60
C LEU A 269 2.15 1.67 5.85
N ARG A 270 1.20 2.57 6.11
CA ARG A 270 0.23 2.40 7.21
C ARG A 270 -0.55 1.10 7.08
N ASN A 271 -1.05 0.78 5.89
CA ASN A 271 -1.76 -0.49 5.66
C ASN A 271 -0.84 -1.70 5.91
N THR A 272 0.42 -1.61 5.52
CA THR A 272 1.42 -2.67 5.73
C THR A 272 1.77 -2.88 7.20
N LEU A 273 1.69 -1.84 8.03
CA LEU A 273 1.89 -1.97 9.47
C LEU A 273 0.69 -2.61 10.18
N ARG A 274 -0.51 -2.51 9.58
CA ARG A 274 -1.75 -3.13 10.06
C ARG A 274 -1.94 -4.58 9.60
N LEU A 275 -0.86 -5.22 9.17
CA LEU A 275 -0.92 -6.60 8.70
C LEU A 275 -1.25 -7.58 9.81
N GLN A 276 -1.77 -8.74 9.42
CA GLN A 276 -2.20 -9.77 10.35
C GLN A 276 -1.02 -10.38 11.10
N ASP A 277 -0.91 -10.08 12.39
CA ASP A 277 0.13 -10.58 13.30
C ASP A 277 0.33 -12.09 13.19
N HIS A 278 -0.78 -12.83 13.10
CA HIS A 278 -0.77 -14.28 13.00
C HIS A 278 0.08 -14.82 11.83
N TYR A 279 -0.02 -14.23 10.64
CA TYR A 279 0.73 -14.69 9.47
C TYR A 279 2.21 -14.31 9.55
N LEU A 280 2.52 -13.12 10.09
CA LEU A 280 3.89 -12.70 10.35
C LEU A 280 4.57 -13.60 11.40
N ASP A 281 3.84 -14.00 12.44
CA ASP A 281 4.31 -14.93 13.46
C ASP A 281 4.53 -16.34 12.93
N LEU A 282 3.67 -16.81 12.02
CA LEU A 282 3.84 -18.09 11.34
C LEU A 282 5.09 -18.07 10.45
N ILE A 283 5.23 -17.08 9.57
CA ILE A 283 6.40 -16.94 8.70
C ILE A 283 7.69 -16.89 9.53
N SER A 284 7.74 -16.02 10.56
CA SER A 284 8.91 -15.92 11.43
C SER A 284 9.21 -17.22 12.18
N THR A 285 8.21 -18.01 12.53
CA THR A 285 8.42 -19.34 13.15
C THR A 285 9.07 -20.34 12.17
N PHE A 286 8.66 -20.34 10.89
CA PHE A 286 9.30 -21.18 9.88
C PHE A 286 10.72 -20.72 9.56
N LEU A 287 10.95 -19.41 9.49
CA LEU A 287 12.28 -18.84 9.28
C LEU A 287 13.23 -19.15 10.44
N ASP A 288 12.74 -19.09 11.69
CA ASP A 288 13.54 -19.37 12.88
C ASP A 288 14.04 -20.82 12.96
N ARG A 289 13.19 -21.78 12.54
CA ARG A 289 13.48 -23.22 12.53
C ARG A 289 14.34 -23.69 11.35
N ALA A 290 14.45 -22.87 10.31
CA ALA A 290 15.17 -23.22 9.11
C ALA A 290 16.67 -23.33 9.37
N LYS A 291 17.33 -24.32 8.76
CA LYS A 291 18.78 -24.40 8.76
C LYS A 291 19.38 -23.42 7.76
N ASP A 292 18.83 -23.42 6.55
CA ASP A 292 19.23 -22.54 5.45
C ASP A 292 18.03 -21.71 4.99
N VAL A 293 18.19 -20.39 4.92
CA VAL A 293 17.13 -19.47 4.48
C VAL A 293 17.55 -18.76 3.21
N PHE A 294 16.81 -19.00 2.13
CA PHE A 294 17.01 -18.34 0.84
C PHE A 294 15.92 -17.29 0.61
N LEU A 295 16.34 -16.07 0.27
CA LEU A 295 15.45 -14.97 -0.10
C LEU A 295 15.46 -14.85 -1.63
N VAL A 296 14.40 -15.30 -2.28
CA VAL A 296 14.39 -15.51 -3.74
C VAL A 296 13.45 -14.52 -4.41
N ALA A 297 13.99 -13.70 -5.31
CA ALA A 297 13.24 -12.66 -6.00
C ALA A 297 13.92 -12.19 -7.30
N CYS A 298 13.26 -11.30 -8.04
CA CYS A 298 13.79 -10.65 -9.24
C CYS A 298 13.74 -9.13 -9.10
N GLY A 299 14.67 -8.42 -9.76
CA GLY A 299 14.63 -6.95 -9.89
C GLY A 299 14.52 -6.20 -8.56
N THR A 300 13.57 -5.28 -8.46
CA THR A 300 13.32 -4.48 -7.24
C THR A 300 13.03 -5.34 -6.01
N SER A 301 12.26 -6.45 -6.13
CA SER A 301 12.00 -7.35 -5.00
C SER A 301 13.27 -8.08 -4.52
N TYR A 302 14.26 -8.29 -5.40
CA TYR A 302 15.58 -8.79 -5.01
C TYR A 302 16.37 -7.75 -4.20
N HIS A 303 16.28 -6.47 -4.54
CA HIS A 303 16.88 -5.42 -3.70
C HIS A 303 16.25 -5.38 -2.30
N ALA A 304 14.95 -5.68 -2.17
CA ALA A 304 14.30 -5.80 -0.87
C ALA A 304 14.86 -7.01 -0.08
N CYS A 305 15.14 -8.13 -0.77
CA CYS A 305 15.81 -9.28 -0.17
C CYS A 305 17.24 -8.96 0.32
N LEU A 306 18.00 -8.13 -0.41
CA LEU A 306 19.32 -7.67 0.05
C LEU A 306 19.24 -6.82 1.34
N ALA A 307 18.24 -5.95 1.44
CA ALA A 307 18.01 -5.20 2.67
C ALA A 307 17.58 -6.13 3.81
N ALA A 308 16.68 -7.07 3.54
CA ALA A 308 16.21 -8.04 4.52
C ALA A 308 17.31 -8.96 5.03
N SER A 309 18.25 -9.39 4.18
CA SER A 309 19.37 -10.21 4.65
C SER A 309 20.22 -9.48 5.66
N TYR A 310 20.40 -8.17 5.49
CA TYR A 310 21.06 -7.32 6.49
C TYR A 310 20.21 -7.19 7.77
N MET A 311 18.91 -6.89 7.66
CA MET A 311 18.00 -6.78 8.80
C MET A 311 17.98 -8.06 9.64
N PHE A 312 17.85 -9.23 9.00
CA PHE A 312 17.81 -10.54 9.66
C PHE A 312 19.13 -10.88 10.32
N SER A 313 20.26 -10.61 9.65
CA SER A 313 21.58 -10.82 10.25
C SER A 313 21.83 -9.89 11.43
N LYS A 314 21.45 -8.61 11.32
CA LYS A 314 21.74 -7.59 12.32
C LYS A 314 20.88 -7.72 13.57
N LEU A 315 19.57 -7.98 13.40
CA LEU A 315 18.61 -8.03 14.51
C LEU A 315 18.42 -9.44 15.05
N ALA A 316 18.29 -10.44 14.17
CA ALA A 316 17.93 -11.81 14.57
C ALA A 316 19.12 -12.78 14.59
N PHE A 317 20.30 -12.32 14.17
CA PHE A 317 21.51 -13.13 13.99
C PHE A 317 21.22 -14.36 13.11
N LEU A 318 20.37 -14.17 12.11
CA LEU A 318 19.98 -15.19 11.15
C LEU A 318 20.66 -14.88 9.80
N PRO A 319 21.69 -15.63 9.40
CA PRO A 319 22.25 -15.51 8.06
C PRO A 319 21.23 -15.98 7.03
N THR A 320 21.11 -15.24 5.95
CA THR A 320 20.19 -15.57 4.84
C THR A 320 20.88 -15.29 3.51
N TYR A 321 20.43 -16.01 2.47
CA TYR A 321 21.03 -15.96 1.14
C TYR A 321 20.06 -15.26 0.18
N PRO A 322 20.25 -13.97 -0.13
CA PRO A 322 19.52 -13.32 -1.20
C PRO A 322 20.01 -13.83 -2.55
N VAL A 323 19.09 -14.31 -3.39
CA VAL A 323 19.41 -14.95 -4.68
C VAL A 323 18.50 -14.40 -5.77
N TYR A 324 19.10 -14.04 -6.92
CA TYR A 324 18.33 -13.80 -8.14
C TYR A 324 17.61 -15.07 -8.55
N ALA A 325 16.29 -15.02 -8.69
CA ALA A 325 15.52 -16.24 -8.96
C ALA A 325 15.94 -16.97 -10.25
N SER A 326 16.40 -16.25 -11.27
CA SER A 326 16.92 -16.86 -12.51
C SER A 326 18.15 -17.76 -12.25
N GLU A 327 18.97 -17.42 -11.25
CA GLU A 327 20.21 -18.12 -10.92
C GLU A 327 20.03 -19.20 -9.85
N PHE A 328 18.89 -19.21 -9.17
CA PHE A 328 18.67 -20.07 -7.99
C PHE A 328 18.84 -21.56 -8.30
N ILE A 329 18.29 -22.02 -9.43
CA ILE A 329 18.36 -23.43 -9.81
C ILE A 329 19.81 -23.86 -10.08
N GLU A 330 20.57 -23.03 -10.80
CA GLU A 330 21.97 -23.32 -11.15
C GLU A 330 22.90 -23.25 -9.93
N GLN A 331 22.70 -22.26 -9.06
CA GLN A 331 23.57 -22.04 -7.90
C GLN A 331 23.22 -22.93 -6.70
N HIS A 332 21.93 -23.13 -6.42
CA HIS A 332 21.45 -23.74 -5.18
C HIS A 332 20.48 -24.89 -5.37
N GLY A 333 19.98 -25.10 -6.60
CA GLY A 333 18.97 -26.12 -6.87
C GLY A 333 19.37 -27.49 -6.31
N LYS A 334 20.64 -27.90 -6.44
CA LYS A 334 21.12 -29.19 -5.92
C LYS A 334 21.33 -29.24 -4.40
N SER A 335 21.59 -28.11 -3.74
CA SER A 335 21.88 -28.06 -2.29
C SER A 335 20.62 -27.94 -1.43
N VAL A 336 19.54 -27.41 -1.99
CA VAL A 336 18.24 -27.25 -1.30
C VAL A 336 17.66 -28.62 -0.92
N ASN A 337 17.13 -28.71 0.30
CA ASN A 337 16.59 -29.94 0.89
C ASN A 337 15.47 -29.62 1.92
N ILE A 338 15.05 -30.63 2.68
CA ILE A 338 13.97 -30.54 3.68
C ILE A 338 14.24 -29.51 4.80
N ASP A 339 15.51 -29.22 5.11
CA ASP A 339 15.89 -28.24 6.13
C ASP A 339 16.02 -26.80 5.57
N SER A 340 15.81 -26.63 4.26
CA SER A 340 15.85 -25.34 3.58
C SER A 340 14.49 -24.66 3.61
N THR A 341 14.49 -23.36 3.88
CA THR A 341 13.30 -22.49 3.76
C THR A 341 13.52 -21.43 2.69
N ILE A 342 12.57 -21.32 1.77
CA ILE A 342 12.56 -20.32 0.71
C ILE A 342 11.53 -19.25 1.08
N LEU A 343 11.98 -18.01 1.28
CA LEU A 343 11.09 -16.85 1.29
C LEU A 343 11.10 -16.24 -0.11
N ALA A 344 10.06 -16.54 -0.88
CA ALA A 344 9.87 -15.98 -2.22
C ALA A 344 9.17 -14.62 -2.11
N VAL A 345 9.80 -13.57 -2.64
CA VAL A 345 9.27 -12.20 -2.64
C VAL A 345 8.93 -11.80 -4.06
N SER A 346 7.66 -11.48 -4.32
CA SER A 346 7.20 -11.08 -5.65
C SER A 346 5.92 -10.26 -5.55
N GLN A 347 5.96 -9.00 -5.96
CA GLN A 347 4.79 -8.13 -6.05
C GLN A 347 3.58 -8.81 -6.71
N SER A 348 3.76 -9.42 -7.88
CA SER A 348 2.66 -10.05 -8.64
C SER A 348 2.29 -11.45 -8.15
N GLY A 349 3.20 -12.14 -7.46
CA GLY A 349 3.12 -13.59 -7.22
C GLY A 349 3.11 -14.48 -8.48
N GLU A 350 3.41 -13.94 -9.68
CA GLU A 350 3.36 -14.63 -10.97
C GLU A 350 4.69 -14.59 -11.76
N THR A 351 5.76 -14.05 -11.17
CA THR A 351 7.07 -13.93 -11.85
C THR A 351 7.65 -15.32 -12.16
N ALA A 352 7.89 -15.60 -13.45
CA ALA A 352 8.19 -16.95 -13.94
C ALA A 352 9.45 -17.58 -13.31
N ASP A 353 10.53 -16.82 -13.17
CA ASP A 353 11.78 -17.31 -12.56
C ASP A 353 11.63 -17.57 -11.06
N THR A 354 10.90 -16.71 -10.35
CA THR A 354 10.57 -16.91 -8.93
C THR A 354 9.75 -18.19 -8.76
N LEU A 355 8.71 -18.40 -9.58
CA LEU A 355 7.90 -19.61 -9.53
C LEU A 355 8.67 -20.87 -9.94
N SER A 356 9.61 -20.77 -10.88
CA SER A 356 10.50 -21.87 -11.26
C SER A 356 11.39 -22.29 -10.09
N SER A 357 11.96 -21.30 -9.37
CA SER A 357 12.77 -21.53 -8.17
C SER A 357 11.97 -22.20 -7.07
N VAL A 358 10.75 -21.69 -6.82
CA VAL A 358 9.81 -22.27 -5.85
C VAL A 358 9.46 -23.71 -6.20
N THR A 359 9.17 -24.00 -7.47
CA THR A 359 8.86 -25.36 -7.94
C THR A 359 10.04 -26.31 -7.73
N CYS A 360 11.26 -25.88 -8.09
CA CYS A 360 12.48 -26.66 -7.88
C CYS A 360 12.72 -26.96 -6.39
N ALA A 361 12.53 -25.97 -5.52
CA ALA A 361 12.69 -26.13 -4.08
C ALA A 361 11.60 -27.04 -3.48
N GLN A 362 10.36 -26.91 -3.94
CA GLN A 362 9.24 -27.75 -3.51
C GLN A 362 9.44 -29.22 -3.88
N GLN A 363 9.97 -29.52 -5.06
CA GLN A 363 10.34 -30.88 -5.47
C GLN A 363 11.40 -31.51 -4.57
N ARG A 364 12.13 -30.70 -3.80
CA ARG A 364 13.16 -31.11 -2.83
C ARG A 364 12.68 -31.03 -1.39
N ALA A 365 11.38 -30.90 -1.21
CA ALA A 365 10.68 -30.80 0.06
C ALA A 365 11.08 -29.60 0.93
N ALA A 366 11.66 -28.55 0.34
CA ALA A 366 11.93 -27.31 1.06
C ALA A 366 10.63 -26.61 1.50
N THR A 367 10.69 -25.87 2.60
CA THR A 367 9.56 -25.06 3.07
C THR A 367 9.42 -23.81 2.23
N ILE A 368 8.26 -23.59 1.60
CA ILE A 368 7.99 -22.40 0.78
C ILE A 368 7.16 -21.39 1.56
N LEU A 369 7.67 -20.17 1.69
CA LEU A 369 6.99 -19.01 2.27
C LEU A 369 6.85 -17.92 1.20
N GLY A 370 5.73 -17.20 1.21
CA GLY A 370 5.41 -16.19 0.20
C GLY A 370 5.23 -14.79 0.76
N LEU A 371 5.85 -13.79 0.13
CA LEU A 371 5.52 -12.38 0.29
C LEU A 371 5.08 -11.81 -1.06
N THR A 372 3.82 -11.39 -1.15
CA THR A 372 3.23 -10.92 -2.41
C THR A 372 2.21 -9.83 -2.18
N ASN A 373 1.88 -9.06 -3.21
CA ASN A 373 0.82 -8.07 -3.16
C ASN A 373 -0.51 -8.58 -3.72
N VAL A 374 -0.49 -9.66 -4.51
CA VAL A 374 -1.68 -10.20 -5.19
C VAL A 374 -2.14 -11.47 -4.48
N ILE A 375 -3.25 -11.35 -3.74
CA ILE A 375 -3.92 -12.49 -3.12
C ILE A 375 -4.52 -13.38 -4.21
N GLY A 376 -4.42 -14.69 -4.04
CA GLY A 376 -4.88 -15.65 -5.05
C GLY A 376 -3.93 -15.84 -6.23
N SER A 377 -2.74 -15.23 -6.21
CA SER A 377 -1.67 -15.54 -7.19
C SER A 377 -1.11 -16.95 -7.03
N THR A 378 -0.39 -17.46 -8.03
CA THR A 378 0.27 -18.77 -8.00
C THR A 378 1.16 -18.91 -6.77
N LEU A 379 1.94 -17.88 -6.43
CA LEU A 379 2.78 -17.91 -5.23
C LEU A 379 1.97 -18.14 -3.95
N THR A 380 0.78 -17.52 -3.80
CA THR A 380 -0.07 -17.76 -2.61
C THR A 380 -0.58 -19.20 -2.54
N ARG A 381 -0.87 -19.83 -3.69
CA ARG A 381 -1.39 -21.19 -3.75
C ARG A 381 -0.36 -22.26 -3.38
N VAL A 382 0.91 -22.02 -3.74
CA VAL A 382 1.99 -23.00 -3.51
C VAL A 382 2.73 -22.78 -2.19
N SER A 383 2.60 -21.60 -1.57
CA SER A 383 3.26 -21.28 -0.31
C SER A 383 2.59 -21.99 0.87
N ARG A 384 3.40 -22.49 1.81
CA ARG A 384 2.92 -23.06 3.08
C ARG A 384 2.26 -22.00 3.95
N VAL A 385 2.84 -20.80 3.98
CA VAL A 385 2.31 -19.59 4.59
C VAL A 385 2.66 -18.42 3.69
N TYR A 386 1.75 -17.46 3.53
CA TYR A 386 2.02 -16.24 2.79
C TYR A 386 1.54 -15.00 3.56
N VAL A 387 2.18 -13.87 3.27
CA VAL A 387 1.75 -12.54 3.71
C VAL A 387 1.44 -11.70 2.47
N GLY A 388 0.24 -11.14 2.45
CA GLY A 388 -0.15 -10.12 1.49
C GLY A 388 0.35 -8.76 1.97
N GLN A 389 1.23 -8.06 1.24
CA GLN A 389 1.80 -6.78 1.71
C GLN A 389 0.82 -5.58 1.72
N GLN A 390 -0.38 -5.72 1.13
CA GLN A 390 -1.45 -4.72 1.14
C GLN A 390 -1.11 -3.32 0.56
N SER A 391 -0.17 -3.24 -0.39
CA SER A 391 0.17 -1.97 -1.08
C SER A 391 -0.86 -1.51 -2.14
N GLY A 392 -1.90 -2.32 -2.37
CA GLY A 392 -2.89 -2.09 -3.43
C GLY A 392 -2.30 -2.26 -4.83
N PRO A 393 -3.11 -2.09 -5.89
CA PRO A 393 -2.64 -2.26 -7.26
C PRO A 393 -1.56 -1.23 -7.60
N GLU A 394 -0.50 -1.67 -8.26
CA GLU A 394 0.57 -0.81 -8.78
C GLU A 394 0.60 -0.99 -10.31
N ILE A 395 0.32 0.10 -11.03
CA ILE A 395 0.12 0.16 -12.47
C ILE A 395 1.39 0.62 -13.17
N GLY A 396 2.13 1.58 -12.59
CA GLY A 396 3.41 2.03 -13.15
C GLY A 396 4.39 0.88 -13.27
N VAL A 397 5.08 0.73 -14.40
CA VAL A 397 5.99 -0.40 -14.64
C VAL A 397 7.08 -0.47 -13.57
N ALA A 398 7.74 0.66 -13.28
CA ALA A 398 8.73 0.75 -12.22
C ALA A 398 8.08 0.63 -10.83
N ALA A 399 8.50 -0.38 -10.07
CA ALA A 399 8.05 -0.57 -8.69
C ALA A 399 8.44 0.61 -7.78
N THR A 400 7.51 1.06 -6.94
CA THR A 400 7.70 2.16 -6.00
C THR A 400 7.12 1.83 -4.61
N LYS A 401 5.81 1.93 -4.45
CA LYS A 401 5.11 1.63 -3.20
C LYS A 401 5.15 0.15 -2.82
N THR A 402 5.28 -0.72 -3.81
CA THR A 402 5.42 -2.16 -3.57
C THR A 402 6.77 -2.45 -2.90
N PHE A 403 7.86 -1.83 -3.35
CA PHE A 403 9.18 -1.97 -2.74
C PHE A 403 9.23 -1.50 -1.28
N THR A 404 8.70 -0.30 -0.98
CA THR A 404 8.70 0.20 0.40
C THR A 404 7.78 -0.61 1.31
N SER A 405 6.69 -1.17 0.77
CA SER A 405 5.83 -2.10 1.51
C SER A 405 6.53 -3.45 1.75
N GLU A 406 7.24 -4.01 0.77
CA GLU A 406 8.07 -5.23 0.94
C GLU A 406 9.09 -5.03 2.06
N LEU A 407 9.83 -3.92 2.04
CA LEU A 407 10.80 -3.57 3.09
C LEU A 407 10.13 -3.43 4.47
N SER A 408 8.93 -2.86 4.55
CA SER A 408 8.17 -2.75 5.80
C SER A 408 7.75 -4.12 6.35
N VAL A 409 7.28 -5.04 5.50
CA VAL A 409 6.98 -6.42 5.92
C VAL A 409 8.25 -7.14 6.38
N LEU A 410 9.34 -7.01 5.63
CA LEU A 410 10.62 -7.66 5.95
C LEU A 410 11.21 -7.11 7.26
N ALA A 411 11.08 -5.80 7.54
CA ALA A 411 11.45 -5.21 8.81
C ALA A 411 10.60 -5.77 9.97
N GLN A 412 9.28 -5.90 9.78
CA GLN A 412 8.38 -6.51 10.77
C GLN A 412 8.72 -7.98 11.06
N LEU A 413 9.14 -8.75 10.04
CA LEU A 413 9.63 -10.11 10.21
C LEU A 413 10.97 -10.13 10.97
N ALA A 414 11.88 -9.20 10.67
CA ALA A 414 13.17 -9.10 11.34
C ALA A 414 13.02 -8.84 12.85
N LEU A 415 12.10 -7.94 13.23
CA LEU A 415 11.75 -7.63 14.62
C LEU A 415 11.12 -8.82 15.34
N ARG A 416 10.20 -9.55 14.67
CA ARG A 416 9.60 -10.76 15.26
C ARG A 416 10.64 -11.87 15.44
N LEU A 417 11.52 -12.06 14.47
CA LEU A 417 12.63 -13.00 14.54
C LEU A 417 13.61 -12.66 15.68
N SER A 418 13.98 -11.38 15.82
CA SER A 418 14.88 -10.96 16.90
C SER A 418 14.29 -11.18 18.28
N LYS A 419 12.98 -10.91 18.44
CA LYS A 419 12.24 -11.20 19.67
C LYS A 419 12.21 -12.71 19.95
N LYS A 420 11.85 -13.55 18.97
CA LYS A 420 11.82 -15.02 19.12
C LYS A 420 13.19 -15.60 19.50
N ARG A 421 14.27 -15.03 18.96
CA ARG A 421 15.65 -15.47 19.22
C ARG A 421 16.30 -14.80 20.44
N GLY A 422 15.59 -13.92 21.13
CA GLY A 422 16.09 -13.20 22.31
C GLY A 422 17.36 -12.38 22.04
N LYS A 423 17.47 -11.76 20.85
CA LYS A 423 18.69 -11.04 20.42
C LYS A 423 18.62 -9.53 20.63
N VAL A 424 17.43 -9.00 20.87
CA VAL A 424 17.15 -7.57 21.06
C VAL A 424 16.40 -7.42 22.39
N SER A 425 16.76 -6.42 23.19
CA SER A 425 16.09 -6.14 24.46
C SER A 425 14.66 -5.63 24.24
N GLN A 426 13.81 -5.68 25.26
CA GLN A 426 12.46 -5.14 25.15
C GLN A 426 12.49 -3.63 24.84
N ASP A 427 13.37 -2.86 25.49
CA ASP A 427 13.52 -1.42 25.23
C ASP A 427 13.94 -1.12 23.78
N GLU A 428 14.87 -1.89 23.22
CA GLU A 428 15.30 -1.73 21.83
C GLU A 428 14.19 -2.15 20.85
N MET A 429 13.44 -3.21 21.18
CA MET A 429 12.26 -3.62 20.41
C MET A 429 11.17 -2.54 20.38
N ASP A 430 10.86 -1.94 21.53
CA ASP A 430 9.86 -0.88 21.65
C ASP A 430 10.30 0.36 20.87
N HIS A 431 11.58 0.73 20.99
CA HIS A 431 12.16 1.83 20.21
C HIS A 431 12.07 1.58 18.70
N LEU A 432 12.46 0.40 18.21
CA LEU A 432 12.41 0.08 16.79
C LEU A 432 10.98 0.02 16.26
N SER A 433 10.03 -0.46 17.07
CA SER A 433 8.60 -0.53 16.72
C SER A 433 8.00 0.88 16.61
N GLU A 434 8.24 1.75 17.59
CA GLU A 434 7.85 3.16 17.55
C GLU A 434 8.41 3.86 16.30
N LYS A 435 9.69 3.62 16.00
CA LYS A 435 10.33 4.22 14.81
C LYS A 435 9.75 3.68 13.51
N LEU A 436 9.40 2.40 13.45
CA LEU A 436 8.74 1.79 12.29
C LEU A 436 7.34 2.39 12.08
N GLU A 437 6.57 2.61 13.14
CA GLU A 437 5.26 3.30 13.11
C GLU A 437 5.36 4.75 12.64
N ALA A 438 6.47 5.42 12.90
CA ALA A 438 6.73 6.79 12.43
C ALA A 438 7.13 6.88 10.94
N ILE A 439 7.56 5.78 10.30
CA ILE A 439 8.05 5.79 8.90
C ILE A 439 7.03 6.35 7.90
N PRO A 440 5.73 6.00 7.92
CA PRO A 440 4.73 6.62 7.05
C PRO A 440 4.73 8.15 7.11
N LYS A 441 4.88 8.72 8.32
CA LYS A 441 4.92 10.17 8.51
C LYS A 441 6.21 10.78 7.99
N ASN A 442 7.33 10.09 8.16
CA ASN A 442 8.61 10.51 7.59
C ASN A 442 8.56 10.54 6.05
N VAL A 443 8.00 9.49 5.43
CA VAL A 443 7.82 9.43 3.97
C VAL A 443 6.90 10.55 3.46
N GLU A 444 5.79 10.81 4.15
CA GLU A 444 4.89 11.94 3.83
C GLU A 444 5.63 13.28 3.88
N THR A 445 6.49 13.47 4.88
CA THR A 445 7.30 14.69 5.07
C THR A 445 8.31 14.85 3.95
N ILE A 446 8.99 13.77 3.52
CA ILE A 446 9.94 13.81 2.40
C ILE A 446 9.24 14.21 1.11
N ILE A 447 8.12 13.56 0.78
CA ILE A 447 7.36 13.81 -0.46
C ILE A 447 6.88 15.26 -0.51
N SER A 448 6.33 15.77 0.60
CA SER A 448 5.77 17.12 0.66
C SER A 448 6.82 18.23 0.68
N THR A 449 7.98 18.01 1.32
CA THR A 449 8.98 19.06 1.53
C THR A 449 10.12 19.05 0.51
N GLN A 450 10.53 17.88 0.01
CA GLN A 450 11.73 17.75 -0.81
C GLN A 450 11.46 17.72 -2.32
N ALA A 451 10.23 17.43 -2.76
CA ALA A 451 9.91 17.24 -4.19
C ALA A 451 10.39 18.40 -5.09
N ASN A 452 10.17 19.65 -4.68
CA ASN A 452 10.61 20.83 -5.44
C ASN A 452 12.14 20.94 -5.55
N LYS A 453 12.86 20.58 -4.47
CA LYS A 453 14.33 20.58 -4.46
C LYS A 453 14.87 19.49 -5.39
N ILE A 454 14.30 18.30 -5.31
CA ILE A 454 14.67 17.16 -6.17
C ILE A 454 14.41 17.49 -7.64
N LYS A 455 13.30 18.16 -7.97
CA LYS A 455 13.03 18.62 -9.35
C LYS A 455 14.12 19.57 -9.88
N LYS A 456 14.65 20.47 -9.04
CA LYS A 456 15.77 21.35 -9.42
C LYS A 456 17.06 20.56 -9.66
N ILE A 457 17.35 19.59 -8.79
CA ILE A 457 18.51 18.69 -8.93
C ILE A 457 18.39 17.89 -10.24
N ALA A 458 17.22 17.30 -10.51
CA ALA A 458 16.97 16.57 -11.75
C ALA A 458 17.22 17.43 -13.00
N LYS A 459 16.75 18.68 -13.00
CA LYS A 459 16.98 19.63 -14.09
C LYS A 459 18.47 19.94 -14.30
N LYS A 460 19.24 20.07 -13.21
CA LYS A 460 20.70 20.28 -13.25
C LYS A 460 21.44 19.10 -13.90
N TYR A 461 21.07 17.87 -13.53
CA TYR A 461 21.80 16.66 -13.96
C TYR A 461 21.20 15.91 -15.16
N LYS A 462 20.15 16.42 -15.81
CA LYS A 462 19.46 15.72 -16.90
C LYS A 462 20.33 15.33 -18.10
N LYS A 463 21.45 16.04 -18.31
CA LYS A 463 22.41 15.80 -19.39
C LYS A 463 23.56 14.87 -19.00
N ALA A 464 23.59 14.39 -17.76
CA ALA A 464 24.65 13.47 -17.32
C ALA A 464 24.58 12.16 -18.11
N LYS A 465 25.77 11.70 -18.53
CA LYS A 465 25.92 10.49 -19.36
C LYS A 465 25.92 9.21 -18.53
N ILE A 466 26.35 9.30 -17.28
CA ILE A 466 26.39 8.21 -16.33
C ILE A 466 26.11 8.73 -14.92
N PHE A 467 25.47 7.91 -14.08
CA PHE A 467 25.35 8.16 -12.63
C PHE A 467 26.00 7.03 -11.84
N PHE A 468 26.54 7.37 -10.68
CA PHE A 468 26.97 6.38 -9.68
C PHE A 468 26.06 6.49 -8.45
N PHE A 469 25.68 5.36 -7.86
CA PHE A 469 24.89 5.29 -6.63
C PHE A 469 25.66 4.48 -5.59
N LEU A 470 25.95 5.08 -4.44
CA LEU A 470 26.83 4.51 -3.44
C LEU A 470 26.19 4.56 -2.05
N GLY A 471 26.32 3.46 -1.31
CA GLY A 471 25.92 3.34 0.08
C GLY A 471 26.80 2.34 0.82
N ARG A 472 26.66 2.27 2.15
CA ARG A 472 27.36 1.30 3.00
C ARG A 472 26.36 0.46 3.78
N GLY A 473 26.76 -0.76 4.15
CA GLY A 473 25.90 -1.69 4.86
C GLY A 473 24.56 -1.88 4.14
N ILE A 474 23.46 -1.76 4.88
CA ILE A 474 22.11 -1.88 4.32
C ILE A 474 21.79 -0.85 3.23
N SER A 475 22.42 0.34 3.27
CA SER A 475 22.21 1.40 2.28
C SER A 475 22.72 1.04 0.87
N ALA A 476 23.54 0.00 0.74
CA ALA A 476 23.91 -0.53 -0.57
C ALA A 476 22.68 -1.07 -1.33
N ALA A 477 21.72 -1.71 -0.64
CA ALA A 477 20.45 -2.15 -1.24
C ALA A 477 19.65 -0.96 -1.79
N THR A 478 19.59 0.14 -1.03
CA THR A 478 18.97 1.40 -1.46
C THR A 478 19.67 2.01 -2.68
N ALA A 479 21.00 1.94 -2.74
CA ALA A 479 21.79 2.40 -3.88
C ALA A 479 21.49 1.59 -5.15
N TYR A 480 21.42 0.26 -5.04
CA TYR A 480 21.06 -0.61 -6.16
C TYR A 480 19.66 -0.32 -6.70
N GLU A 481 18.70 -0.05 -5.82
CA GLU A 481 17.34 0.30 -6.21
C GLU A 481 17.26 1.68 -6.86
N GLY A 482 17.90 2.70 -6.28
CA GLY A 482 17.96 4.04 -6.88
C GLY A 482 18.55 4.03 -8.28
N ARG A 483 19.64 3.26 -8.48
CA ARG A 483 20.22 2.99 -9.80
C ARG A 483 19.20 2.36 -10.74
N LEU A 484 18.54 1.28 -10.31
CA LEU A 484 17.58 0.56 -11.16
C LEU A 484 16.44 1.47 -11.60
N LYS A 485 15.85 2.27 -10.70
CA LYS A 485 14.80 3.24 -11.07
C LYS A 485 15.27 4.20 -12.16
N LEU A 486 16.47 4.76 -12.02
CA LEU A 486 17.01 5.69 -13.01
C LEU A 486 17.24 5.01 -14.37
N MET A 487 17.73 3.77 -14.39
CA MET A 487 17.91 3.00 -15.63
C MET A 487 16.57 2.70 -16.31
N GLU A 488 15.58 2.25 -15.54
CA GLU A 488 14.28 1.82 -16.05
C GLU A 488 13.52 2.95 -16.75
N ILE A 489 13.44 4.13 -16.13
CA ILE A 489 12.52 5.17 -16.59
C ILE A 489 13.19 6.37 -17.27
N ALA A 490 14.47 6.61 -16.97
CA ALA A 490 15.22 7.73 -17.56
C ALA A 490 16.26 7.29 -18.60
N TYR A 491 16.49 5.98 -18.74
CA TYR A 491 17.48 5.37 -19.63
C TYR A 491 18.88 5.98 -19.50
N VAL A 492 19.23 6.43 -18.29
CA VAL A 492 20.57 6.92 -18.02
C VAL A 492 21.41 5.74 -17.57
N PRO A 493 22.51 5.40 -18.26
CA PRO A 493 23.46 4.42 -17.76
C PRO A 493 23.83 4.74 -16.32
N SER A 494 23.80 3.76 -15.43
CA SER A 494 24.19 3.99 -14.05
C SER A 494 24.79 2.76 -13.40
N MET A 495 25.68 2.99 -12.46
CA MET A 495 26.36 1.96 -11.68
C MET A 495 25.99 2.13 -10.20
N ALA A 496 25.94 1.02 -9.48
CA ALA A 496 25.81 1.01 -8.04
C ALA A 496 26.69 -0.07 -7.45
N PHE A 497 27.29 0.23 -6.30
CA PHE A 497 28.12 -0.70 -5.53
C PHE A 497 28.33 -0.14 -4.12
N PRO A 498 28.79 -0.97 -3.16
CA PRO A 498 29.13 -0.49 -1.83
C PRO A 498 30.23 0.57 -1.92
N ALA A 499 30.09 1.70 -1.24
CA ALA A 499 31.01 2.85 -1.33
C ALA A 499 32.49 2.50 -1.09
N GLY A 500 32.80 1.40 -0.39
CA GLY A 500 34.18 0.93 -0.18
C GLY A 500 34.85 0.36 -1.41
N GLU A 501 34.07 -0.20 -2.32
CA GLU A 501 34.57 -0.80 -3.55
C GLU A 501 35.02 0.25 -4.55
N SER A 502 34.75 1.54 -4.30
CA SER A 502 35.16 2.66 -5.16
C SER A 502 36.62 2.54 -5.58
N LYS A 503 37.54 2.36 -4.62
CA LYS A 503 38.98 2.30 -4.90
C LYS A 503 39.44 1.03 -5.60
N HIS A 504 38.60 0.00 -5.66
CA HIS A 504 38.93 -1.30 -6.23
C HIS A 504 38.62 -1.38 -7.74
N GLY A 505 38.67 -0.23 -8.44
CA GLY A 505 38.49 -0.14 -9.89
C GLY A 505 37.51 0.96 -10.31
N PRO A 506 36.24 0.96 -9.85
CA PRO A 506 35.18 1.85 -10.36
C PRO A 506 35.50 3.35 -10.29
N ILE A 507 36.30 3.79 -9.32
CA ILE A 507 36.70 5.19 -9.17
C ILE A 507 37.49 5.73 -10.37
N SER A 508 38.07 4.86 -11.21
CA SER A 508 38.76 5.24 -12.45
C SER A 508 37.83 5.84 -13.50
N LEU A 509 36.52 5.61 -13.40
CA LEU A 509 35.50 6.16 -14.30
C LEU A 509 35.04 7.57 -13.92
N ILE A 510 35.54 8.12 -12.80
CA ILE A 510 35.13 9.42 -12.29
C ILE A 510 35.91 10.53 -13.01
N GLU A 511 35.15 11.43 -13.63
CA GLU A 511 35.63 12.65 -14.29
C GLU A 511 34.86 13.86 -13.75
N SER A 512 35.35 15.06 -14.09
CA SER A 512 34.73 16.32 -13.67
C SER A 512 33.26 16.39 -14.08
N GLY A 513 32.37 16.61 -13.10
CA GLY A 513 30.94 16.80 -13.33
C GLY A 513 30.10 15.53 -13.40
N ILE A 514 30.71 14.34 -13.25
CA ILE A 514 29.94 13.09 -13.16
C ILE A 514 29.17 13.05 -11.84
N PRO A 515 27.83 12.88 -11.85
CA PRO A 515 27.04 12.82 -10.64
C PRO A 515 27.24 11.49 -9.88
N VAL A 516 27.56 11.61 -8.60
CA VAL A 516 27.65 10.49 -7.66
C VAL A 516 26.65 10.72 -6.54
N VAL A 517 25.65 9.85 -6.48
CA VAL A 517 24.59 9.87 -5.47
C VAL A 517 25.01 9.02 -4.27
N PHE A 518 25.12 9.64 -3.09
CA PHE A 518 25.43 8.97 -1.84
C PHE A 518 24.19 8.84 -0.95
N ILE A 519 23.96 7.65 -0.42
CA ILE A 519 22.91 7.35 0.57
C ILE A 519 23.57 7.35 1.95
N CYS A 520 23.26 8.34 2.77
CA CYS A 520 23.99 8.67 3.99
C CYS A 520 23.07 8.83 5.21
N PRO A 521 22.48 7.73 5.73
CA PRO A 521 21.89 7.75 7.07
C PRO A 521 22.95 8.02 8.14
N LYS A 522 22.54 8.47 9.32
CA LYS A 522 23.44 8.77 10.43
C LYS A 522 23.75 7.52 11.27
N ASP A 523 24.25 6.48 10.60
CA ASP A 523 24.52 5.16 11.18
C ASP A 523 26.02 4.92 11.49
N GLY A 524 26.37 3.67 11.85
CA GLY A 524 27.75 3.29 12.16
C GLY A 524 28.74 3.46 11.00
N SER A 525 28.26 3.58 9.76
CA SER A 525 29.07 3.75 8.56
C SER A 525 29.29 5.23 8.15
N HIS A 526 28.64 6.17 8.85
CA HIS A 526 28.64 7.60 8.52
C HIS A 526 30.05 8.20 8.35
N LYS A 527 30.96 7.92 9.31
CA LYS A 527 32.35 8.39 9.24
C LYS A 527 33.08 7.86 8.00
N THR A 528 32.83 6.61 7.63
CA THR A 528 33.47 5.97 6.48
C THR A 528 32.91 6.53 5.17
N LEU A 529 31.60 6.81 5.12
CA LEU A 529 30.95 7.47 3.99
C LEU A 529 31.52 8.87 3.73
N ILE A 530 31.78 9.67 4.77
CA ILE A 530 32.46 10.97 4.63
C ILE A 530 33.79 10.83 3.85
N SER A 531 34.64 9.84 4.22
CA SER A 531 35.89 9.58 3.50
C SER A 531 35.63 9.23 2.04
N ASN A 532 34.64 8.38 1.76
CA ASN A 532 34.32 7.98 0.39
C ASN A 532 33.78 9.14 -0.45
N ILE A 533 33.02 10.06 0.15
CA ILE A 533 32.56 11.29 -0.50
C ILE A 533 33.75 12.18 -0.86
N MET A 534 34.65 12.42 0.11
CA MET A 534 35.86 13.23 -0.12
C MET A 534 36.73 12.64 -1.23
N GLU A 535 36.86 11.31 -1.29
CA GLU A 535 37.62 10.61 -2.33
C GLU A 535 37.03 10.81 -3.74
N MET A 536 35.71 10.69 -3.89
CA MET A 536 35.04 10.94 -5.16
C MET A 536 35.13 12.42 -5.55
N LYS A 537 34.90 13.32 -4.60
CA LYS A 537 34.95 14.76 -4.83
C LYS A 537 36.35 15.23 -5.25
N ALA A 538 37.40 14.68 -4.65
CA ALA A 538 38.79 14.97 -5.01
C ALA A 538 39.13 14.61 -6.47
N ARG A 539 38.32 13.77 -7.12
CA ARG A 539 38.47 13.36 -8.53
C ARG A 539 37.49 14.08 -9.47
N GLY A 540 36.79 15.10 -8.97
CA GLY A 540 35.91 15.95 -9.77
C GLY A 540 34.45 15.49 -9.83
N ALA A 541 34.05 14.44 -9.10
CA ALA A 541 32.66 14.04 -9.01
C ALA A 541 31.77 15.18 -8.48
N SER A 542 30.57 15.32 -9.04
CA SER A 542 29.50 16.14 -8.47
C SER A 542 28.70 15.31 -7.46
N ILE A 543 28.78 15.67 -6.20
CA ILE A 543 28.22 14.91 -5.09
C ILE A 543 26.76 15.31 -4.86
N ILE A 544 25.86 14.32 -4.93
CA ILE A 544 24.45 14.44 -4.55
C ILE A 544 24.22 13.56 -3.32
N SER A 545 23.98 14.13 -2.14
CA SER A 545 23.82 13.32 -0.92
C SER A 545 22.38 13.28 -0.43
N VAL A 546 21.87 12.09 -0.13
CA VAL A 546 20.64 11.90 0.65
C VAL A 546 21.04 11.72 2.10
N ILE A 547 20.69 12.70 2.95
CA ILE A 547 21.17 12.82 4.33
C ILE A 547 20.01 13.01 5.30
N GLU A 548 20.25 12.75 6.59
CA GLU A 548 19.33 13.18 7.64
C GLU A 548 19.40 14.69 7.89
N THR A 549 18.26 15.28 8.26
CA THR A 549 18.18 16.68 8.68
C THR A 549 19.18 16.97 9.81
N GLY A 550 19.98 18.02 9.65
CA GLY A 550 20.98 18.44 10.64
C GLY A 550 22.38 17.84 10.44
N ASP A 551 22.62 17.04 9.40
CA ASP A 551 23.97 16.62 9.01
C ASP A 551 24.73 17.72 8.24
N GLU A 552 25.27 18.67 9.00
CA GLU A 552 26.02 19.81 8.44
C GLU A 552 27.39 19.41 7.85
N ILE A 553 27.94 18.24 8.19
CA ILE A 553 29.23 17.79 7.69
C ILE A 553 29.10 17.34 6.23
N ILE A 554 28.22 16.36 5.97
CA ILE A 554 28.03 15.86 4.60
C ILE A 554 27.41 16.94 3.72
N LYS A 555 26.53 17.78 4.26
CA LYS A 555 25.94 18.91 3.54
C LYS A 555 26.99 19.87 2.99
N LYS A 556 28.04 20.21 3.74
CA LYS A 556 29.16 21.06 3.27
C LYS A 556 30.02 20.36 2.21
N LEU A 557 30.13 19.03 2.27
CA LEU A 557 30.87 18.24 1.29
C LEU A 557 30.09 18.02 -0.02
N SER A 558 28.78 18.20 0.00
CA SER A 558 27.90 17.90 -1.14
C SER A 558 27.70 19.11 -2.04
N ASP A 559 27.59 18.88 -3.36
CA ASP A 559 27.24 19.94 -4.31
C ASP A 559 25.71 20.13 -4.39
N ASP A 560 24.96 19.05 -4.17
CA ASP A 560 23.53 19.06 -3.92
C ASP A 560 23.19 18.05 -2.81
N TYR A 561 22.11 18.28 -2.07
CA TYR A 561 21.70 17.37 -1.01
C TYR A 561 20.17 17.32 -0.89
N ILE A 562 19.65 16.21 -0.37
CA ILE A 562 18.24 15.98 -0.09
C ILE A 562 18.12 15.54 1.36
N GLU A 563 17.23 16.19 2.13
CA GLU A 563 17.09 15.94 3.56
C GLU A 563 15.92 14.97 3.83
N VAL A 564 16.19 13.99 4.68
CA VAL A 564 15.25 13.03 5.23
C VAL A 564 15.11 13.31 6.73
N PRO A 565 13.93 13.16 7.36
CA PRO A 565 13.78 13.35 8.81
C PRO A 565 14.83 12.58 9.62
N ALA A 566 15.35 13.19 10.69
CA ALA A 566 16.43 12.61 11.49
C ALA A 566 15.95 11.51 12.45
N GLY A 567 16.89 10.71 12.96
CA GLY A 567 16.63 9.72 14.00
C GLY A 567 15.98 8.45 13.46
N ILE A 568 16.32 8.08 12.23
CA ILE A 568 15.86 6.86 11.59
C ILE A 568 16.85 5.75 11.93
N PRO A 569 16.41 4.65 12.59
CA PRO A 569 17.28 3.52 12.83
C PRO A 569 17.87 2.97 11.53
N GLU A 570 19.13 2.56 11.56
CA GLU A 570 19.87 2.03 10.41
C GLU A 570 19.08 0.96 9.65
N ILE A 571 18.51 0.00 10.38
CA ILE A 571 17.75 -1.13 9.82
C ILE A 571 16.47 -0.68 9.09
N LEU A 572 15.92 0.49 9.41
CA LEU A 572 14.72 1.05 8.77
C LEU A 572 15.05 2.03 7.64
N SER A 573 16.31 2.49 7.55
CA SER A 573 16.74 3.52 6.60
C SER A 573 16.40 3.24 5.12
N PRO A 574 16.37 1.99 4.60
CA PRO A 574 16.04 1.78 3.19
C PRO A 574 14.65 2.30 2.78
N ILE A 575 13.68 2.30 3.70
CA ILE A 575 12.30 2.71 3.39
C ILE A 575 12.20 4.22 3.10
N PRO A 576 12.62 5.14 3.99
CA PRO A 576 12.56 6.56 3.70
C PRO A 576 13.63 7.05 2.71
N PHE A 577 14.83 6.45 2.69
CA PHE A 577 15.93 6.94 1.83
C PHE A 577 15.77 6.60 0.35
N VAL A 578 14.94 5.61 -0.02
CA VAL A 578 14.66 5.31 -1.44
C VAL A 578 13.73 6.34 -2.08
N VAL A 579 12.87 7.00 -1.30
CA VAL A 579 11.85 7.93 -1.80
C VAL A 579 12.45 9.13 -2.56
N PRO A 580 13.51 9.79 -2.04
CA PRO A 580 14.26 10.79 -2.80
C PRO A 580 14.78 10.27 -4.16
N LEU A 581 15.22 9.01 -4.21
CA LEU A 581 15.81 8.42 -5.42
C LEU A 581 14.73 8.10 -6.47
N GLN A 582 13.56 7.62 -6.04
CA GLN A 582 12.39 7.44 -6.90
C GLN A 582 11.94 8.77 -7.52
N LEU A 583 11.86 9.84 -6.72
CA LEU A 583 11.52 11.18 -7.19
C LEU A 583 12.60 11.73 -8.14
N LEU A 584 13.87 11.51 -7.84
CA LEU A 584 14.98 11.94 -8.69
C LEU A 584 14.90 11.27 -10.07
N ALA A 585 14.72 9.94 -10.11
CA ALA A 585 14.55 9.20 -11.36
C ALA A 585 13.33 9.70 -12.15
N TYR A 586 12.19 9.90 -11.49
CA TYR A 586 10.97 10.41 -12.09
C TYR A 586 11.19 11.79 -12.73
N TYR A 587 11.75 12.75 -11.99
CA TYR A 587 11.97 14.09 -12.52
C TYR A 587 13.05 14.14 -13.61
N ILE A 588 14.08 13.28 -13.56
CA ILE A 588 15.06 13.18 -14.65
C ILE A 588 14.38 12.64 -15.93
N ALA A 589 13.51 11.63 -15.81
CA ALA A 589 12.74 11.13 -16.97
C ALA A 589 11.90 12.24 -17.61
N LEU A 590 11.19 13.03 -16.80
CA LEU A 590 10.40 14.16 -17.29
C LEU A 590 11.26 15.23 -17.98
N GLU A 591 12.40 15.58 -17.38
CA GLU A 591 13.33 16.56 -17.96
C GLU A 591 13.97 16.11 -19.27
N LYS A 592 13.94 14.79 -19.54
CA LYS A 592 14.33 14.17 -20.81
C LYS A 592 13.15 13.94 -21.77
N GLY A 593 11.93 14.35 -21.40
CA GLY A 593 10.72 14.17 -22.22
C GLY A 593 10.24 12.72 -22.31
N LEU A 594 10.58 11.88 -21.33
CA LEU A 594 10.23 10.46 -21.29
C LEU A 594 8.97 10.23 -20.45
N ASN A 595 8.20 9.19 -20.81
CA ASN A 595 7.04 8.75 -20.03
C ASN A 595 7.48 7.69 -18.99
N PRO A 596 7.41 7.98 -17.68
CA PRO A 596 7.83 7.05 -16.64
C PRO A 596 6.87 5.86 -16.41
N ASP A 597 5.62 5.93 -16.88
CA ASP A 597 4.66 4.84 -16.71
C ASP A 597 4.87 3.70 -17.72
N THR A 598 5.41 4.02 -18.90
CA THR A 598 5.56 3.08 -20.03
C THR A 598 6.98 3.08 -20.57
N PRO A 599 7.97 2.64 -19.76
CA PRO A 599 9.33 2.52 -20.23
C PRO A 599 9.44 1.48 -21.34
N ARG A 600 10.25 1.79 -22.36
CA ARG A 600 10.45 0.91 -23.52
C ARG A 600 11.07 -0.42 -23.10
N ASN A 601 10.71 -1.49 -23.81
CA ASN A 601 11.23 -2.85 -23.63
C ASN A 601 10.94 -3.50 -22.25
N LEU A 602 10.12 -2.87 -21.41
CA LEU A 602 9.77 -3.39 -20.09
C LEU A 602 8.26 -3.65 -20.01
N ALA A 603 7.90 -4.67 -19.25
CA ALA A 603 6.53 -4.96 -18.86
C ALA A 603 6.43 -4.97 -17.33
N LYS A 604 5.23 -4.71 -16.79
CA LYS A 604 5.02 -4.66 -15.34
C LYS A 604 5.35 -5.98 -14.64
N CYS A 605 5.10 -7.10 -15.29
CA CYS A 605 5.42 -8.43 -14.79
C CYS A 605 5.99 -9.29 -15.91
N VAL A 606 7.07 -10.00 -15.62
CA VAL A 606 7.68 -10.97 -16.53
C VAL A 606 7.11 -12.36 -16.20
N THR A 607 6.12 -12.78 -16.99
CA THR A 607 5.38 -14.05 -16.81
C THR A 607 5.80 -15.12 -17.80
N VAL A 608 6.75 -14.83 -18.69
CA VAL A 608 7.27 -15.74 -19.72
C VAL A 608 8.79 -15.86 -19.58
N LYS A 609 9.32 -17.04 -19.90
CA LYS A 609 10.76 -17.28 -20.06
C LYS A 609 11.18 -17.08 -21.50
#